data_AF-A0A089WWP7-F1
#
_entry.id   AF-A0A089WWP7-F1
#
_cell.length_a   1.000
_cell.length_b   1.000
_cell.length_c   1.000
_cell.angle_alpha   90.00
_cell.angle_beta   90.00
_cell.angle_gamma   90.00
#
_symmetry.space_group_name_H-M   'P 1'
#
loop_
_entity.id
_entity.type
_entity.pdbx_description
1 polymer ?
#
loop_
_entity_poly.entity_id
_entity_poly.type
_entity_poly.pdbx_seq_one_letter_code
_entity_poly.pdbx_strand_id
1 'polypeptide(L)' 'MIQFVAQRMMEFDAKGLCGDSWYVESIYRVNGLDEYRDRLWQTCAAVVDAKNPKLTLVAAL' A
#
# COMPACT_ATOMS: atom_id res chain seq x y z
N MET A 1 -2.70 7.60 -17.38
CA MET A 1 -2.59 6.12 -17.39
C MET A 1 -1.54 5.61 -16.40
N ILE A 2 -0.28 6.07 -16.47
CA ILE A 2 0.80 5.63 -15.57
C ILE A 2 0.46 5.79 -14.08
N GLN A 3 -0.16 6.91 -13.68
CA GLN A 3 -0.62 7.12 -12.31
C GLN A 3 -1.54 6.02 -11.79
N PHE A 4 -2.52 5.61 -12.62
CA PHE A 4 -3.48 4.59 -12.25
C PHE A 4 -2.80 3.23 -12.06
N VAL A 5 -1.89 2.86 -12.97
CA VAL A 5 -1.15 1.59 -12.89
C VAL A 5 -0.23 1.59 -11.67
N ALA A 6 0.52 2.66 -11.44
CA ALA A 6 1.42 2.79 -10.30
C ALA A 6 0.67 2.66 -8.96
N GLN A 7 -0.47 3.35 -8.84
CA GLN A 7 -1.31 3.28 -7.65
C GLN A 7 -1.85 1.87 -7.39
N ARG A 8 -2.33 1.18 -8.44
CA ARG A 8 -2.89 -0.16 -8.30
C ARG A 8 -1.85 -1.22 -7.97
N MET A 9 -0.65 -1.09 -8.52
CA MET A 9 0.44 -2.00 -8.22
C MET A 9 0.85 -1.92 -6.76
N MET A 10 0.95 -0.71 -6.19
CA MET A 10 1.18 -0.53 -4.76
C MET A 10 0.09 -1.12 -3.88
N GLU A 11 -1.18 -0.86 -4.22
CA GLU A 11 -2.31 -1.40 -3.47
C GLU A 11 -2.30 -2.93 -3.47
N PHE A 12 -1.86 -3.54 -4.56
CA PHE A 12 -1.70 -4.99 -4.67
C PHE A 12 -0.55 -5.51 -3.81
N ASP A 13 0.62 -4.88 -3.86
CA ASP A 13 1.78 -5.27 -3.06
C ASP A 13 1.49 -5.11 -1.55
N ALA A 14 0.85 -4.00 -1.15
CA ALA A 14 0.46 -3.76 0.24
C ALA A 14 -0.55 -4.81 0.74
N LYS A 15 -1.49 -5.25 -0.10
CA LYS A 15 -2.41 -6.34 0.22
C LYS A 15 -1.68 -7.68 0.38
N GLY A 16 -0.74 -7.99 -0.51
CA GLY A 16 0.08 -9.20 -0.40
C GLY A 16 0.88 -9.25 0.89
N LEU A 17 1.42 -8.11 1.34
CA LEU A 17 2.17 -7.99 2.59
C LEU A 17 1.30 -8.03 3.85
N CYS A 18 0.03 -7.62 3.75
CA CYS A 18 -0.93 -7.63 4.86
C CYS A 18 -1.61 -9.00 5.05
N GLY A 19 -1.50 -9.91 4.07
CA GLY A 19 -1.86 -11.32 4.20
C GLY A 19 -3.35 -11.66 4.10
N ASP A 20 -4.26 -10.70 4.28
CA ASP A 20 -5.70 -10.94 4.16
C ASP A 20 -6.46 -9.69 3.69
N SER A 21 -7.70 -9.90 3.22
CA SER A 21 -8.62 -8.87 2.74
C SER A 21 -8.82 -7.74 3.77
N TRP A 22 -8.95 -6.49 3.31
CA TRP A 22 -9.00 -5.24 4.11
C TRP A 22 -9.85 -5.30 5.41
N TYR A 23 -10.83 -6.19 5.49
CA TYR A 23 -11.80 -6.29 6.59
C TYR A 23 -11.68 -7.53 7.49
N VAL A 24 -10.71 -8.43 7.26
CA VAL A 24 -10.60 -9.69 8.02
C VAL A 24 -9.43 -9.63 8.99
N GLU A 25 -9.63 -9.19 10.23
CA GLU A 25 -8.58 -9.33 11.24
C GLU A 25 -8.16 -10.80 11.37
N SER A 26 -6.93 -11.08 10.95
CA SER A 26 -6.35 -12.40 11.01
C SER A 26 -5.27 -12.38 12.08
N ILE A 27 -5.38 -13.34 12.97
CA ILE A 27 -4.54 -13.56 14.15
C ILE A 27 -3.06 -13.75 13.80
N TYR A 28 -2.72 -13.99 12.54
CA TYR A 28 -1.36 -14.20 12.04
C TYR A 28 -0.81 -13.04 11.20
N ARG A 29 -1.50 -11.90 11.13
CA ARG A 29 -1.03 -10.75 10.34
C ARG A 29 0.16 -10.07 11.01
N VAL A 30 1.25 -9.97 10.28
CA VAL A 30 2.48 -9.26 10.74
C VAL A 30 2.36 -7.75 10.49
N ASN A 31 1.68 -7.36 9.42
CA ASN A 31 1.55 -5.98 8.98
C ASN A 31 0.08 -5.57 8.91
N GLY A 32 -0.21 -4.34 9.33
CA GLY A 32 -1.47 -3.65 9.14
C GLY A 32 -1.33 -2.55 8.08
N LEU A 33 -2.40 -2.31 7.34
CA LEU A 33 -2.51 -1.19 6.41
C LEU A 33 -3.36 -0.10 7.09
N ASP A 34 -2.71 1.01 7.43
CA ASP A 34 -3.25 2.05 8.33
C ASP A 34 -3.77 3.25 7.54
N GLU A 35 -2.90 3.89 6.77
CA GLU A 35 -3.19 5.15 6.08
C GLU A 35 -2.45 5.24 4.75
N TYR A 36 -2.84 6.17 3.88
CA TYR A 36 -2.10 6.53 2.68
C TYR A 36 -1.45 7.90 2.82
N ARG A 37 -0.22 8.04 2.33
CA ARG A 37 0.54 9.28 2.31
C ARG A 37 0.65 9.80 0.89
N ASP A 38 0.24 11.04 0.66
CA ASP A 38 0.43 11.71 -0.62
C ASP A 38 1.92 11.92 -0.89
N ARG A 39 2.39 11.52 -2.07
CA ARG A 39 3.76 11.70 -2.51
C ARG A 39 3.82 11.97 -4.00
N LEU A 40 4.53 13.03 -4.37
CA LEU A 40 4.80 13.36 -5.75
C LEU A 40 5.97 12.52 -6.29
N TRP A 41 5.72 11.75 -7.34
CA TRP A 41 6.67 10.86 -7.97
C TRP A 41 7.19 11.48 -9.26
N GLN A 42 8.50 11.70 -9.34
CA GLN A 42 9.14 12.12 -10.58
C GLN A 42 9.55 10.87 -11.36
N THR A 43 8.95 10.68 -12.54
CA THR A 43 9.32 9.59 -13.47
C THR A 43 9.92 10.18 -14.74
N CYS A 44 10.59 9.36 -15.55
CA CYS A 44 11.15 9.80 -16.83
C CYS A 44 10.09 10.29 -17.82
N ALA A 45 8.83 9.87 -17.67
CA ALA A 45 7.73 10.24 -18.57
C ALA A 45 6.90 11.42 -18.03
N ALA A 46 6.72 11.51 -16.71
CA ALA A 46 5.90 12.55 -16.08
C ALA A 46 6.10 12.63 -14.56
N VAL A 47 5.56 13.70 -13.98
CA VAL A 47 5.32 13.78 -12.54
C VAL A 47 3.95 13.19 -12.24
N VAL A 48 3.88 12.32 -11.23
CA VAL A 48 2.70 11.54 -10.86
C VAL A 48 2.35 11.79 -9.41
N ASP A 49 1.08 12.11 -9.14
CA ASP A 49 0.57 12.19 -7.78
C ASP A 49 0.14 10.79 -7.32
N ALA A 50 0.92 10.19 -6.41
CA ALA A 50 0.73 8.82 -5.95
C ALA A 50 0.52 8.78 -4.44
N LYS A 51 -0.33 7.85 -4.00
CA LYS A 51 -0.64 7.64 -2.59
C LYS A 51 0.09 6.40 -2.10
N ASN A 52 1.18 6.61 -1.36
CA ASN A 52 1.99 5.56 -0.80
C ASN A 52 1.27 4.93 0.41
N PRO A 53 1.06 3.61 0.45
CA PRO A 53 0.50 2.93 1.62
C PRO A 53 1.47 2.98 2.80
N LYS A 54 0.96 3.28 3.98
CA LYS A 54 1.68 3.23 5.25
C LYS A 54 1.39 1.89 5.91
N LEU A 55 2.42 1.05 5.96
CA LEU A 55 2.39 -0.21 6.68
C LEU A 55 2.91 -0.01 8.09
N THR A 56 2.18 -0.54 9.06
CA THR A 56 2.59 -0.59 10.46
C THR A 56 2.77 -2.05 10.86
N LEU A 57 3.80 -2.31 11.66
CA LEU A 57 3.92 -3.61 12.30
C LEU A 57 2.85 -3.69 13.38
N VAL A 58 1.93 -4.65 13.25
CA VAL A 58 0.87 -4.88 14.25
C VAL A 58 1.29 -5.94 15.28
N ALA A 59 2.38 -6.66 14.98
CA ALA A 59 3.03 -7.68 15.83
C ALA A 59 2.11 -8.86 16.21
N ALA A 60 2.56 -10.06 15.80
CA ALA A 60 2.13 -11.32 16.36
C ALA A 60 2.59 -11.41 17.83
N LEU A 61 1.66 -11.22 18.76
CA LEU A 61 1.79 -11.52 20.19
C LEU A 61 0.67 -12.48 20.59
#